data_AF-A0A8T7K6G8-F1
#
_entry.id   AF-A0A8T7K6G8-F1
#
_cell.length_a   1.000
_cell.length_b   1.000
_cell.length_c   1.000
_cell.angle_alpha   90.00
_cell.angle_beta   90.00
_cell.angle_gamma   90.00
#
_symmetry.space_group_name_H-M   'P 1'
#
loop_
_entity.id
_entity.type
_entity.pdbx_description
1 polymer ?
#
loop_
_entity_poly.entity_id
_entity_poly.type
_entity_poly.pdbx_seq_one_letter_code
_entity_poly.pdbx_strand_id
1 'polypeptide(L)'
;MSDHFLSALMRTAKDITQAERALAVDVDLNVLETLNLDTPTLNSAHFQEVATGALRRGLDNNEAIITNNIITDPAQAPVTNTNFTDLRVVVVIPVKGRGAVYLDQHIRHGIIPRQTIDKLMRLVRQVMSSAESEPGAEALHTMYQQMN
;
A
#
# COMPACT_ATOMS: atom_id res chain seq x y z
N MET A 1 -6.78 -7.29 -18.24
CA MET A 1 -6.21 -8.39 -17.42
C MET A 1 -4.96 -7.85 -16.72
N SER A 2 -5.19 -7.03 -15.71
CA SER A 2 -4.17 -6.34 -14.87
C SER A 2 -4.75 -6.09 -13.48
N ASP A 3 -6.05 -5.80 -13.43
CA ASP A 3 -6.76 -5.38 -12.22
C ASP A 3 -6.90 -6.53 -11.22
N HIS A 4 -7.13 -7.75 -11.71
CA HIS A 4 -7.26 -8.93 -10.87
C HIS A 4 -5.97 -9.23 -10.08
N PHE A 5 -4.81 -8.99 -10.68
CA PHE A 5 -3.53 -9.16 -9.98
C PHE A 5 -3.35 -8.14 -8.85
N LEU A 6 -3.64 -6.85 -9.10
CA LEU A 6 -3.51 -5.80 -8.09
C LEU A 6 -4.48 -6.02 -6.93
N SER A 7 -5.71 -6.44 -7.23
CA SER A 7 -6.71 -6.88 -6.26
C SER A 7 -6.23 -8.07 -5.40
N ALA A 8 -5.68 -9.10 -6.05
CA ALA A 8 -5.13 -10.26 -5.36
C ALA A 8 -3.94 -9.88 -4.48
N LEU A 9 -3.00 -9.09 -5.01
CA LEU A 9 -1.85 -8.58 -4.28
C LEU A 9 -2.28 -7.74 -3.08
N MET A 10 -3.27 -6.87 -3.23
CA MET A 10 -3.81 -6.03 -2.16
C MET A 10 -4.35 -6.91 -1.02
N ARG A 11 -5.18 -7.91 -1.34
CA ARG A 11 -5.74 -8.85 -0.35
C ARG A 11 -4.63 -9.60 0.38
N THR A 12 -3.70 -10.21 -0.36
CA THR A 12 -2.55 -10.92 0.20
C THR A 12 -1.68 -10.01 1.06
N ALA A 13 -1.36 -8.80 0.59
CA ALA A 13 -0.54 -7.86 1.33
C ALA A 13 -1.23 -7.41 2.63
N LYS A 14 -2.52 -7.09 2.57
CA LYS A 14 -3.32 -6.74 3.75
C LYS A 14 -3.35 -7.88 4.77
N ASP A 15 -3.51 -9.12 4.32
CA ASP A 15 -3.55 -10.31 5.19
C ASP A 15 -2.17 -10.59 5.82
N ILE A 16 -1.08 -10.39 5.07
CA ILE A 16 0.29 -10.54 5.60
C ILE A 16 0.62 -9.44 6.62
N THR A 17 0.30 -8.19 6.30
CA THR A 17 0.65 -7.05 7.14
C THR A 17 -0.35 -6.79 8.26
N GLN A 18 -1.51 -7.44 8.20
CA GLN A 18 -2.67 -7.15 9.05
C GLN A 18 -3.06 -5.66 8.99
N ALA A 19 -2.89 -5.03 7.83
CA ALA A 19 -3.30 -3.65 7.63
C ALA A 19 -4.82 -3.53 7.79
N GLU A 20 -5.27 -2.42 8.37
CA GLU A 20 -6.70 -2.20 8.59
C GLU A 20 -7.42 -1.95 7.28
N ARG A 21 -6.80 -1.11 6.45
CA ARG A 21 -7.35 -0.57 5.22
C ARG A 21 -6.42 -0.84 4.06
N ALA A 22 -7.00 -1.11 2.90
CA ALA A 22 -6.23 -1.31 1.68
C ALA A 22 -6.96 -0.74 0.46
N LEU A 23 -6.18 -0.29 -0.51
CA LEU A 23 -6.65 0.30 -1.75
C LEU A 23 -5.74 -0.16 -2.90
N ALA A 24 -6.32 -0.66 -3.98
CA ALA A 24 -5.62 -0.96 -5.23
C ALA A 24 -5.97 0.11 -6.27
N VAL A 25 -4.96 0.64 -6.95
CA VAL A 25 -5.12 1.62 -8.03
C VAL A 25 -4.35 1.21 -9.28
N ASP A 26 -4.81 1.65 -10.44
CA ASP A 26 -4.08 1.51 -11.70
C ASP A 26 -2.95 2.57 -11.86
N VAL A 27 -2.31 2.61 -13.02
CA VAL A 27 -1.24 3.58 -13.35
C VAL A 27 -1.71 5.04 -13.37
N ASP A 28 -2.99 5.26 -13.64
CA ASP A 28 -3.62 6.59 -13.70
C ASP A 28 -4.23 6.99 -12.34
N LEU A 29 -4.01 6.15 -11.30
CA LEU A 29 -4.55 6.29 -9.94
C LEU A 29 -6.07 6.09 -9.84
N ASN A 30 -6.69 5.46 -10.84
CA ASN A 30 -8.09 5.06 -10.71
C ASN A 30 -8.21 3.94 -9.70
N VAL A 31 -9.21 4.03 -8.82
CA VAL A 31 -9.48 3.01 -7.80
C VAL A 31 -10.04 1.76 -8.47
N LEU A 32 -9.34 0.64 -8.30
CA LEU A 32 -9.75 -0.68 -8.80
C LEU A 32 -10.55 -1.44 -7.72
N GLU A 33 -10.05 -1.41 -6.48
CA GLU A 33 -10.68 -2.10 -5.35
C GLU A 33 -10.29 -1.45 -4.02
N THR A 34 -11.18 -1.51 -3.04
CA THR A 34 -10.91 -1.08 -1.67
C THR A 34 -11.29 -2.16 -0.65
N LEU A 35 -10.59 -2.19 0.48
CA LEU A 35 -10.93 -3.01 1.65
C LEU A 35 -10.96 -2.12 2.89
N ASN A 36 -12.09 -2.15 3.60
CA ASN A 36 -12.33 -1.38 4.82
C ASN A 36 -12.13 0.14 4.67
N LEU A 37 -12.30 0.66 3.45
CA LEU A 37 -12.36 2.08 3.14
C LEU A 37 -13.75 2.41 2.61
N ASP A 38 -14.46 3.26 3.33
CA ASP A 38 -15.77 3.76 2.94
C ASP A 38 -15.64 4.97 1.99
N THR A 39 -16.69 5.17 1.19
CA THR A 39 -16.76 6.27 0.21
C THR A 39 -16.50 7.66 0.82
N PRO A 40 -17.01 8.00 2.02
CA PRO A 40 -16.69 9.26 2.67
C PRO A 40 -15.19 9.45 2.94
N THR A 41 -14.49 8.42 3.41
CA THR A 41 -13.04 8.50 3.65
C THR A 41 -12.29 8.70 2.34
N LEU A 42 -12.62 7.91 1.30
CA LEU A 42 -11.99 8.01 -0.03
C LEU A 42 -12.16 9.39 -0.66
N ASN A 43 -13.30 10.04 -0.42
CA ASN A 43 -13.62 11.37 -0.93
C ASN A 43 -13.14 12.50 -0.03
N SER A 44 -12.55 12.21 1.13
CA SER A 44 -12.03 13.24 2.02
C SER A 44 -10.76 13.86 1.41
N ALA A 45 -10.69 15.19 1.41
CA ALA A 45 -9.53 15.92 0.87
C ALA A 45 -8.22 15.48 1.53
N HIS A 46 -8.24 15.24 2.84
CA HIS A 46 -7.08 14.80 3.59
C HIS A 46 -6.58 13.41 3.16
N PHE A 47 -7.48 12.43 3.00
CA PHE A 47 -7.10 11.12 2.51
C PHE A 47 -6.54 11.21 1.09
N GLN A 48 -7.19 11.96 0.21
CA GLN A 48 -6.74 12.12 -1.17
C GLN A 48 -5.35 12.75 -1.25
N GLU A 49 -5.05 13.76 -0.44
CA GLU A 49 -3.74 14.40 -0.39
C GLU A 49 -2.64 13.41 0.02
N VAL A 50 -2.84 12.68 1.12
CA VAL A 50 -1.88 11.70 1.64
C VAL A 50 -1.72 10.52 0.68
N ALA A 51 -2.83 9.91 0.27
CA ALA A 51 -2.83 8.72 -0.57
C ALA A 51 -2.28 9.02 -1.98
N THR A 52 -2.74 10.09 -2.64
CA THR A 52 -2.28 10.46 -3.99
C THR A 52 -0.79 10.80 -3.98
N GLY A 53 -0.32 11.56 -2.98
CA GLY A 53 1.09 11.91 -2.86
C GLY A 53 1.99 10.70 -2.59
N ALA A 54 1.55 9.76 -1.78
CA ALA A 54 2.28 8.51 -1.55
C ALA A 54 2.27 7.58 -2.77
N LEU A 55 1.11 7.41 -3.40
CA LEU A 55 0.91 6.56 -4.58
C LEU A 55 1.75 7.05 -5.77
N ARG A 56 1.69 8.35 -6.09
CA ARG A 56 2.49 8.93 -7.17
C ARG A 56 3.98 8.71 -6.95
N ARG A 57 4.48 9.04 -5.76
CA ARG A 57 5.90 8.82 -5.41
C ARG A 57 6.32 7.35 -5.55
N GLY A 58 5.44 6.42 -5.17
CA GLY A 58 5.71 4.98 -5.32
C GLY A 58 5.77 4.56 -6.79
N LEU A 59 4.82 5.03 -7.61
CA LEU A 59 4.79 4.73 -9.05
C LEU A 59 5.98 5.34 -9.79
N ASP A 60 6.29 6.60 -9.52
CA ASP A 60 7.36 7.35 -10.21
C ASP A 60 8.74 6.74 -9.92
N ASN A 61 9.00 6.37 -8.66
CA ASN A 61 10.29 5.81 -8.26
C ASN A 61 10.34 4.28 -8.40
N ASN A 62 9.19 3.62 -8.55
CA ASN A 62 9.05 2.17 -8.51
C ASN A 62 9.66 1.55 -7.22
N GLU A 63 9.53 2.26 -6.12
CA GLU A 63 10.01 1.88 -4.78
C GLU A 63 8.87 1.95 -3.76
N ALA A 64 8.95 1.09 -2.74
CA ALA A 64 7.95 1.12 -1.67
C ALA A 64 8.06 2.44 -0.89
N ILE A 65 6.93 3.11 -0.67
CA ILE A 65 6.86 4.33 0.13
C ILE A 65 6.32 3.98 1.51
N ILE A 66 7.00 4.44 2.55
CA ILE A 66 6.53 4.36 3.94
C ILE A 66 6.39 5.79 4.44
N THR A 67 5.19 6.17 4.85
CA THR A 67 4.88 7.53 5.30
C THR A 67 3.79 7.50 6.37
N ASN A 68 3.27 8.66 6.73
CA ASN A 68 2.16 8.78 7.67
C ASN A 68 1.20 9.91 7.24
N ASN A 69 0.03 9.94 7.85
CA ASN A 69 -1.02 10.91 7.53
C ASN A 69 -0.84 12.29 8.17
N ILE A 70 0.12 12.49 9.08
CA ILE A 70 0.30 13.77 9.80
C ILE A 70 1.42 14.60 9.19
N ILE A 71 2.53 13.98 8.82
CA ILE A 71 3.76 14.65 8.37
C ILE A 71 3.82 14.55 6.84
N THR A 72 3.14 15.49 6.18
CA THR A 72 3.19 15.64 4.72
C THR A 72 4.28 16.63 4.27
N ASP A 73 4.72 17.54 5.15
CA ASP A 73 5.81 18.50 4.90
C ASP A 73 6.76 18.58 6.13
N PRO A 74 8.06 18.26 5.98
CA PRO A 74 9.06 18.43 7.03
C PRO A 74 9.20 19.87 7.54
N ALA A 75 8.87 20.88 6.72
CA ALA A 75 8.86 22.29 7.10
C ALA A 75 7.65 22.66 7.98
N GLN A 76 6.61 21.84 7.98
CA GLN A 76 5.44 21.90 8.86
C GLN A 76 5.63 21.00 10.09
N ALA A 77 6.88 20.71 10.49
CA ALA A 77 7.17 19.98 11.73
C ALA A 77 6.41 20.64 12.90
N PRO A 78 5.42 19.97 13.52
CA PRO A 78 4.53 20.63 14.46
C PRO A 78 5.31 21.04 15.71
N VAL A 79 5.28 22.33 16.06
CA VAL A 79 5.84 22.85 17.32
C VAL A 79 4.90 22.61 18.51
N THR A 80 3.80 21.89 18.32
CA THR A 80 2.69 21.88 19.28
C THR A 80 1.90 20.58 19.21
N ASN A 81 1.94 19.78 20.30
CA ASN A 81 0.90 18.88 20.82
C ASN A 81 -0.16 18.38 19.82
N THR A 82 0.24 17.84 18.66
CA THR A 82 -0.70 17.17 17.76
C THR A 82 -1.03 15.84 18.41
N ASN A 83 -2.30 15.64 18.75
CA ASN A 83 -2.76 14.42 19.36
C ASN A 83 -2.50 13.24 18.41
N PHE A 84 -1.45 12.45 18.66
CA PHE A 84 -1.07 11.26 17.89
C PHE A 84 -2.10 10.11 17.97
N THR A 85 -3.31 10.37 18.47
CA THR A 85 -4.39 9.39 18.52
C THR A 85 -4.75 8.87 17.13
N ASP A 86 -4.73 9.75 16.13
CA ASP A 86 -5.14 9.42 14.77
C ASP A 86 -3.96 9.22 13.81
N LEU A 87 -2.74 9.04 14.35
CA LEU A 87 -1.57 8.77 13.52
C LEU A 87 -1.71 7.38 12.87
N ARG A 88 -1.57 7.37 11.55
CA ARG A 88 -1.67 6.19 10.69
C ARG A 88 -0.40 6.05 9.88
N VAL A 89 0.13 4.83 9.84
CA VAL A 89 1.24 4.47 8.96
C VAL A 89 0.66 4.08 7.60
N VAL A 90 1.26 4.65 6.56
CA VAL A 90 0.88 4.43 5.18
C VAL A 90 2.02 3.72 4.47
N VAL A 91 1.70 2.63 3.78
CA VAL A 91 2.65 1.88 2.95
C VAL A 91 2.10 1.79 1.53
N VAL A 92 2.94 2.13 0.55
CA VAL A 92 2.63 1.94 -0.87
C VAL A 92 3.58 0.90 -1.46
N ILE A 93 3.02 -0.05 -2.18
CA ILE A 93 3.73 -1.12 -2.91
C ILE A 93 3.44 -0.92 -4.40
N PRO A 94 4.37 -0.32 -5.16
CA PRO A 94 4.17 -0.13 -6.60
C PRO A 94 4.39 -1.43 -7.38
N VAL A 95 3.65 -1.55 -8.48
CA VAL A 95 3.80 -2.62 -9.47
C VAL A 95 4.04 -1.97 -10.83
N LYS A 96 5.30 -2.00 -11.29
CA LYS A 96 5.74 -1.33 -12.50
C LYS A 96 4.84 -1.62 -13.70
N GLY A 97 4.31 -0.56 -14.31
CA GLY A 97 3.47 -0.64 -15.51
C GLY A 97 2.05 -1.16 -15.27
N ARG A 98 1.63 -1.33 -14.01
CA ARG A 98 0.28 -1.80 -13.66
C ARG A 98 -0.46 -0.88 -12.71
N GLY A 99 0.21 -0.35 -11.69
CA GLY A 99 -0.44 0.45 -10.66
C GLY A 99 0.23 0.24 -9.30
N ALA A 100 -0.53 0.39 -8.22
CA ALA A 100 0.01 0.27 -6.87
C ALA A 100 -1.02 -0.21 -5.86
N VAL A 101 -0.51 -0.76 -4.76
CA VAL A 101 -1.28 -1.12 -3.57
C VAL A 101 -0.94 -0.15 -2.45
N TYR A 102 -1.97 0.45 -1.85
CA TYR A 102 -1.90 1.28 -0.67
C TYR A 102 -2.41 0.48 0.54
N LEU A 103 -1.66 0.52 1.63
CA LEU A 103 -1.98 -0.11 2.91
C LEU A 103 -1.92 0.94 4.01
N ASP A 104 -2.84 0.85 4.95
CA ASP A 104 -2.98 1.84 6.00
C ASP A 104 -3.38 1.18 7.34
N GLN A 105 -2.65 1.56 8.40
CA GLN A 105 -2.79 1.03 9.75
C GLN A 105 -2.63 2.14 10.80
N HIS A 106 -3.52 2.19 11.79
CA HIS A 106 -3.27 3.01 12.98
C HIS A 106 -2.02 2.55 13.71
N ILE A 107 -1.15 3.49 14.07
CA ILE A 107 0.10 3.19 14.77
C ILE A 107 -0.15 2.50 16.12
N ARG A 108 -1.31 2.76 16.74
CA ARG A 108 -1.75 2.13 17.99
C ARG A 108 -1.97 0.62 17.86
N HIS A 109 -2.28 0.14 16.66
CA HIS A 109 -2.45 -1.29 16.38
C HIS A 109 -1.17 -1.92 15.80
N GLY A 110 -0.04 -1.21 15.87
CA GLY A 110 1.25 -1.68 15.40
C GLY A 110 1.75 -0.93 14.17
N ILE A 111 2.93 -1.33 13.73
CA ILE A 111 3.58 -0.85 12.51
C ILE A 111 3.85 -2.03 11.59
N ILE A 112 3.85 -1.78 10.28
CA ILE A 112 4.24 -2.77 9.29
C ILE A 112 5.78 -2.86 9.29
N PRO A 113 6.39 -4.01 9.64
CA PRO A 113 7.84 -4.12 9.68
C PRO A 113 8.46 -3.91 8.30
N ARG A 114 9.58 -3.18 8.24
CA ARG A 114 10.29 -2.93 6.97
C ARG A 114 10.66 -4.23 6.22
N GLN A 115 11.07 -5.26 6.95
CA GLN A 115 11.39 -6.57 6.38
C GLN A 115 10.20 -7.20 5.65
N THR A 116 8.99 -7.03 6.18
CA THR A 116 7.74 -7.49 5.54
C THR A 116 7.53 -6.76 4.22
N ILE A 117 7.74 -5.44 4.19
CA ILE A 117 7.60 -4.61 2.99
C ILE A 117 8.65 -5.00 1.94
N ASP A 118 9.91 -5.15 2.34
CA ASP A 118 11.00 -5.57 1.45
C ASP A 118 10.74 -6.95 0.86
N LYS A 119 10.15 -7.87 1.65
CA LYS A 119 9.75 -9.21 1.21
C LYS A 119 8.55 -9.16 0.25
N LEU A 120 7.55 -8.31 0.48
CA LEU A 120 6.46 -8.07 -0.47
C LEU A 120 6.98 -7.48 -1.79
N MET A 121 7.94 -6.56 -1.75
CA MET A 121 8.57 -6.03 -2.96
C MET A 121 9.36 -7.11 -3.72
N ARG A 122 10.02 -8.03 -3.02
CA ARG A 122 10.66 -9.21 -3.63
C ARG A 122 9.62 -10.11 -4.32
N LEU A 123 8.49 -10.36 -3.66
CA LEU A 123 7.37 -11.11 -4.24
C LEU A 123 6.85 -10.47 -5.53
N VAL A 124 6.58 -9.17 -5.51
CA VAL A 124 6.12 -8.43 -6.71
C VAL A 124 7.13 -8.57 -7.83
N ARG A 125 8.42 -8.36 -7.57
CA ARG A 125 9.47 -8.50 -8.60
C ARG A 125 9.53 -9.93 -9.17
N GLN A 126 9.43 -10.95 -8.33
CA GLN A 126 9.45 -12.34 -8.77
C GLN A 126 8.26 -12.65 -9.67
N VAL A 127 7.05 -12.25 -9.28
CA VAL A 127 5.85 -12.47 -10.08
C VAL A 127 5.93 -11.72 -11.40
N MET A 128 6.38 -10.47 -11.39
CA MET A 128 6.53 -9.66 -12.59
C MET A 128 7.64 -10.16 -13.54
N SER A 129 8.58 -10.95 -13.04
CA SER A 129 9.63 -11.59 -13.84
C SER A 129 9.24 -12.97 -14.39
N SER A 130 8.17 -13.57 -13.86
CA SER A 130 7.66 -14.85 -14.35
C SER A 130 6.83 -14.64 -15.61
N ALA A 131 7.03 -15.50 -16.62
CA ALA A 131 6.19 -15.51 -17.82
C ALA A 131 4.86 -16.25 -17.61
N GLU A 132 4.63 -16.80 -16.41
CA GLU A 132 3.40 -17.51 -16.07
C GLU A 132 2.21 -16.57 -15.86
N SER A 133 1.01 -17.16 -15.91
CA SER A 133 -0.24 -16.46 -15.62
C SER A 133 -0.21 -15.77 -14.25
N GLU A 134 -0.87 -14.61 -14.17
CA GLU A 134 -0.96 -13.83 -12.93
C GLU A 134 -1.52 -14.67 -11.77
N PRO A 135 -0.77 -14.87 -10.68
CA PRO A 135 -1.20 -15.70 -9.58
C PRO A 135 -2.36 -15.04 -8.82
N GLY A 136 -3.31 -15.86 -8.36
CA GLY A 136 -4.33 -15.45 -7.42
C GLY A 136 -3.78 -15.23 -6.00
N ALA A 137 -4.63 -14.74 -5.09
CA ALA A 137 -4.23 -14.37 -3.73
C ALA A 137 -3.63 -15.53 -2.92
N GLU A 138 -4.15 -16.74 -3.08
CA GLU A 138 -3.64 -17.95 -2.40
C GLU A 138 -2.21 -18.30 -2.85
N ALA A 139 -1.98 -18.31 -4.17
CA ALA A 139 -0.66 -18.57 -4.73
C ALA A 139 0.35 -17.50 -4.30
N LEU A 140 -0.04 -16.22 -4.29
CA LEU A 140 0.80 -15.14 -3.76
C LEU A 140 1.17 -15.35 -2.29
N HIS A 141 0.23 -15.83 -1.48
CA HIS A 141 0.47 -16.17 -0.08
C HIS A 141 1.50 -17.29 0.07
N THR A 142 1.35 -18.36 -0.70
CA THR A 142 2.30 -19.49 -0.71
C THR A 142 3.69 -19.03 -1.14
N MET A 143 3.79 -18.27 -2.23
CA MET A 143 5.06 -17.71 -2.71
C MET A 143 5.72 -16.84 -1.64
N TYR A 144 4.95 -15.98 -0.96
CA TYR A 144 5.47 -15.17 0.14
C TYR A 144 6.02 -16.02 1.30
N GLN A 145 5.33 -17.09 1.69
CA GLN A 145 5.78 -17.96 2.78
C GLN A 145 7.07 -18.70 2.44
N GLN A 146 7.29 -19.05 1.18
CA GLN A 146 8.49 -19.74 0.70
C GLN A 146 9.73 -18.85 0.60
N MET A 147 9.55 -17.52 0.61
CA MET A 147 10.66 -16.56 0.60
C MET A 147 11.27 -16.45 2.00
N ASN A 148 12.48 -16.97 2.19
CA ASN A 148 13.26 -16.72 3.40
C ASN A 148 13.90 -15.31 3.38
#